data_AF-A0A1V5MUJ5-F1
#
_entry.id   AF-A0A1V5MUJ5-F1
#
_cell.length_a   1.000
_cell.length_b   1.000
_cell.length_c   1.000
_cell.angle_alpha   90.00
_cell.angle_beta   90.00
_cell.angle_gamma   90.00
#
_symmetry.space_group_name_H-M   'P 1'
#
loop_
_entity.id
_entity.type
_entity.pdbx_description
1 polymer ?
#
loop_
_entity_poly.entity_id
_entity_poly.type
_entity_poly.pdbx_seq_one_letter_code
_entity_poly.pdbx_strand_id
1 'polypeptide(L)'
;MVVSMGEVAASGGYYIACGAGKIYAQPNTLTGSIGVFGVVPNLEKFFKNKLGITFDVVKTNEHSDYITATRAMQPYETKVLTNQVENIYKVFVGHVAEGRKMKPEDVDSIGQGRVWTGLDAKRIGLVDEIGGLQNAIDDAAKKANLTDYKVVVYPKFKDPFTQIFEDLMDESSETQLQKTLGENYIYYEHLKNIKTQKGIQARLPFDMVIY
;
A
#
# COMPACT_ATOMS: atom_id res chain seq x y z
N MET A 1 -6.23 -13.62 16.57
CA MET A 1 -5.40 -13.49 15.35
C MET A 1 -3.97 -13.95 15.66
N VAL A 2 -3.36 -14.70 14.76
CA VAL A 2 -1.94 -15.11 14.81
C VAL A 2 -1.28 -14.58 13.53
N VAL A 3 -0.09 -13.98 13.66
CA VAL A 3 0.68 -13.44 12.53
C VAL A 3 1.96 -14.27 12.35
N SER A 4 2.31 -14.56 11.10
CA SER A 4 3.61 -15.10 10.71
C SER A 4 4.31 -14.09 9.82
N MET A 5 5.46 -13.59 10.25
CA MET A 5 6.31 -12.70 9.46
C MET A 5 7.22 -13.53 8.55
N GLY A 6 7.26 -13.15 7.27
CA GLY A 6 8.20 -13.70 6.29
C GLY A 6 9.56 -13.02 6.38
N GLU A 7 10.16 -12.70 5.25
CA GLU A 7 11.46 -12.02 5.21
C GLU A 7 11.40 -10.61 5.82
N VAL A 8 10.33 -9.86 5.56
CA VAL A 8 10.16 -8.48 6.05
C VAL A 8 8.75 -8.26 6.58
N ALA A 9 8.66 -7.63 7.75
CA ALA A 9 7.43 -7.11 8.33
C ALA A 9 7.78 -5.90 9.22
N ALA A 10 8.20 -4.81 8.58
CA ALA A 10 8.68 -3.58 9.23
C ALA A 10 7.76 -2.39 8.91
N SER A 11 7.83 -1.33 9.71
CA SER A 11 7.02 -0.11 9.58
C SER A 11 5.52 -0.44 9.50
N GLY A 12 4.82 -0.09 8.41
CA GLY A 12 3.40 -0.44 8.22
C GLY A 12 3.10 -1.94 8.37
N GLY A 13 4.04 -2.82 7.99
CA GLY A 13 3.91 -4.27 8.20
C GLY A 13 3.91 -4.67 9.68
N TYR A 14 4.71 -3.98 10.50
CA TYR A 14 4.68 -4.17 11.96
C TYR A 14 3.45 -3.51 12.59
N TYR A 15 3.04 -2.34 12.07
CA TYR A 15 1.83 -1.62 12.51
C TYR A 15 0.59 -2.53 12.48
N ILE A 16 0.35 -3.24 11.37
CA ILE A 16 -0.79 -4.15 11.28
C ILE A 16 -0.61 -5.43 12.11
N ALA A 17 0.64 -5.84 12.34
CA ALA A 17 0.95 -7.06 13.09
C ALA A 17 0.88 -6.88 14.60
N CYS A 18 1.14 -5.67 15.13
CA CYS A 18 1.35 -5.45 16.56
C CYS A 18 0.12 -5.77 17.42
N GLY A 19 -1.10 -5.68 16.85
CA GLY A 19 -2.35 -6.07 17.52
C GLY A 19 -2.66 -7.57 17.49
N ALA A 20 -1.78 -8.41 16.93
CA ALA A 20 -1.97 -9.85 16.93
C ALA A 20 -1.79 -10.44 18.34
N GLY A 21 -2.61 -11.43 18.69
CA GLY A 21 -2.47 -12.15 19.96
C GLY A 21 -1.24 -13.05 20.01
N LYS A 22 -0.61 -13.35 18.87
CA LYS A 22 0.72 -13.98 18.78
C LYS A 22 1.37 -13.66 17.44
N ILE A 23 2.66 -13.35 17.47
CA ILE A 23 3.51 -13.01 16.33
C ILE A 23 4.66 -14.02 16.26
N TYR A 24 4.78 -14.70 15.13
CA TYR A 24 5.92 -15.52 14.76
C TYR A 24 6.81 -14.76 13.78
N ALA A 25 8.13 -14.91 13.91
CA ALA A 25 9.09 -14.43 12.92
C ALA A 25 10.22 -15.45 12.71
N GLN A 26 10.85 -15.44 11.55
CA GLN A 26 12.08 -16.22 11.32
C GLN A 26 13.27 -15.53 12.00
N PRO A 27 14.37 -16.23 12.31
CA PRO A 27 15.54 -15.63 12.98
C PRO A 27 16.06 -14.37 12.28
N ASN A 28 16.05 -14.38 10.94
CA ASN A 28 16.56 -13.32 10.06
C ASN A 28 15.46 -12.41 9.49
N THR A 29 14.20 -12.54 9.92
CA THR A 29 13.14 -11.59 9.54
C THR A 29 13.56 -10.17 9.90
N LEU A 30 13.37 -9.23 8.98
CA LEU A 30 13.53 -7.80 9.26
C LEU A 30 12.19 -7.21 9.69
N THR A 31 12.12 -6.74 10.93
CA THR A 31 10.90 -6.20 11.54
C THR A 31 11.19 -4.94 12.36
N GLY A 32 10.24 -4.49 13.16
CA GLY A 32 10.30 -3.19 13.84
C GLY A 32 10.14 -2.07 12.82
N SER A 33 11.14 -1.18 12.72
CA SER A 33 11.05 0.08 11.99
C SER A 33 9.83 0.89 12.39
N ILE A 34 9.58 0.94 13.71
CA ILE A 34 8.51 1.72 14.31
C ILE A 34 8.94 3.18 14.20
N GLY A 35 8.45 3.86 13.17
CA GLY A 35 8.88 5.20 12.80
C GLY A 35 8.05 5.75 11.66
N VAL A 36 8.07 7.08 11.53
CA VAL A 36 7.31 7.83 10.51
C VAL A 36 8.25 8.86 9.90
N PHE A 37 8.26 8.94 8.58
CA PHE A 37 8.97 9.99 7.87
C PHE A 37 8.15 10.45 6.67
N GLY A 38 8.40 11.69 6.23
CA GLY A 38 7.81 12.26 5.03
C GLY A 38 8.87 13.02 4.26
N VAL A 39 8.78 13.00 2.94
CA VAL A 39 9.68 13.72 2.04
C VAL A 39 8.82 14.54 1.09
N VAL A 40 9.09 15.85 1.04
CA VAL A 40 8.48 16.77 0.08
C VAL A 40 9.58 17.31 -0.82
N PRO A 41 9.62 16.96 -2.11
CA PRO A 41 10.65 17.46 -3.02
C PRO A 41 10.43 18.94 -3.31
N ASN A 42 11.51 19.74 -3.32
CA ASN A 42 11.48 21.10 -3.83
C ASN A 42 12.18 21.14 -5.20
N LEU A 43 11.38 21.39 -6.24
CA LEU A 43 11.80 21.43 -7.64
C LEU A 43 11.82 22.86 -8.20
N GLU A 44 11.62 23.88 -7.38
CA GLU A 44 11.60 25.30 -7.80
C GLU A 44 12.83 25.66 -8.64
N LYS A 45 14.02 25.31 -8.14
CA LYS A 45 15.29 25.59 -8.84
C LYS A 45 15.43 24.77 -10.13
N PHE A 46 14.88 23.57 -10.18
CA PHE A 46 14.89 22.75 -11.39
C PHE A 46 14.02 23.42 -12.47
N PHE A 47 12.77 23.74 -12.15
CA PHE A 47 11.86 24.41 -13.07
C PHE A 47 12.40 25.75 -13.55
N LYS A 48 12.80 26.62 -12.61
CA LYS A 48 13.25 27.98 -12.93
C LYS A 48 14.59 27.99 -13.67
N ASN A 49 15.60 27.29 -13.15
CA ASN A 49 16.98 27.47 -13.62
C ASN A 49 17.37 26.50 -14.74
N LYS A 50 16.62 25.41 -14.94
CA LYS A 50 16.89 24.44 -16.02
C LYS A 50 15.88 24.51 -17.14
N LEU A 51 14.60 24.73 -16.81
CA LEU A 51 13.52 24.70 -17.79
C LEU A 51 12.95 26.09 -18.11
N GLY A 52 13.30 27.13 -17.35
CA GLY A 52 12.73 28.46 -17.50
C GLY A 52 11.25 28.55 -17.14
N ILE A 53 10.71 27.58 -16.40
CA ILE A 53 9.30 27.51 -16.01
C ILE A 53 9.11 28.21 -14.66
N THR A 54 8.13 29.10 -14.57
CA THR A 54 7.70 29.77 -13.34
C THR A 54 6.22 29.52 -13.05
N PHE A 55 5.82 29.66 -11.79
CA PHE A 55 4.45 29.43 -11.34
C PHE A 55 3.96 30.66 -10.57
N ASP A 56 2.89 31.28 -11.07
CA ASP A 56 2.12 32.28 -10.34
C ASP A 56 0.92 31.60 -9.69
N VAL A 57 0.69 31.85 -8.40
CA VAL A 57 -0.36 31.20 -7.61
C VAL A 57 -1.32 32.24 -7.06
N VAL A 58 -2.62 32.07 -7.36
CA VAL A 58 -3.71 32.83 -6.74
C VAL A 58 -4.36 31.94 -5.69
N LYS A 59 -4.41 32.41 -4.44
CA LYS A 59 -4.84 31.60 -3.29
C LYS A 59 -5.84 32.34 -2.40
N THR A 60 -6.81 31.60 -1.86
CA THR A 60 -7.83 32.11 -0.93
C THR A 60 -7.33 32.13 0.52
N ASN A 61 -6.37 31.27 0.87
CA ASN A 61 -5.64 31.28 2.14
C ASN A 61 -4.13 31.26 1.90
N GLU A 62 -3.35 31.77 2.85
CA GLU A 62 -1.89 31.85 2.77
C GLU A 62 -1.20 30.50 2.50
N HIS A 63 -1.77 29.37 2.95
CA HIS A 63 -1.18 28.04 2.80
C HIS A 63 -2.06 27.08 1.98
N SER A 64 -2.95 27.59 1.13
CA SER A 64 -3.81 26.75 0.27
C SER A 64 -3.05 25.84 -0.69
N ASP A 65 -1.79 26.17 -1.00
CA ASP A 65 -0.88 25.41 -1.86
C ASP A 65 0.15 24.58 -1.07
N TYR A 66 -0.10 24.31 0.21
CA TYR A 66 0.74 23.48 1.07
C TYR A 66 0.99 22.08 0.46
N ILE A 67 2.20 21.54 0.69
CA ILE A 67 2.74 20.31 0.05
C ILE A 67 2.85 20.48 -1.48
N THR A 68 3.49 21.57 -1.89
CA THR A 68 3.87 21.81 -3.30
C THR A 68 5.35 21.53 -3.55
N ALA A 69 5.68 21.14 -4.78
CA ALA A 69 7.04 20.99 -5.26
C ALA A 69 7.57 22.24 -5.98
N THR A 70 6.73 23.24 -6.25
CA THR A 70 7.09 24.39 -7.11
C THR A 70 7.75 25.55 -6.37
N ARG A 71 7.77 25.50 -5.03
CA ARG A 71 8.45 26.46 -4.15
C ARG A 71 8.98 25.76 -2.91
N ALA A 72 9.87 26.42 -2.19
CA ALA A 72 10.25 25.99 -0.85
C ALA A 72 9.05 25.98 0.13
N MET A 73 9.08 25.03 1.06
CA MET A 73 8.15 24.96 2.18
C MET A 73 8.43 26.12 3.15
N GLN A 74 7.37 26.78 3.61
CA GLN A 74 7.49 27.89 4.56
C GLN A 74 7.66 27.37 6.00
N PRO A 75 8.24 28.15 6.93
CA PRO A 75 8.47 27.71 8.31
C PRO A 75 7.21 27.21 9.03
N TYR A 76 6.06 27.86 8.82
CA TYR A 76 4.77 27.42 9.37
C TYR A 76 4.37 26.04 8.82
N GLU A 77 4.45 25.86 7.51
CA GLU A 77 4.12 24.62 6.81
C GLU A 77 5.02 23.46 7.26
N THR A 78 6.32 23.73 7.46
CA THR A 78 7.27 22.76 8.02
C THR A 78 6.85 22.34 9.43
N LYS A 79 6.52 23.30 10.31
CA LYS A 79 6.04 22.99 11.67
C LYS A 79 4.76 22.16 11.66
N VAL A 80 3.82 22.48 10.75
CA VAL A 80 2.58 21.71 10.58
C VAL A 80 2.87 20.27 10.12
N LEU A 81 3.81 20.07 9.18
CA LEU A 81 4.18 18.73 8.74
C LEU A 81 4.90 17.94 9.84
N THR A 82 5.82 18.58 10.58
CA THR A 82 6.52 17.98 11.72
C THR A 82 5.54 17.51 12.79
N ASN A 83 4.58 18.36 13.17
CA ASN A 83 3.55 17.98 14.14
C ASN A 83 2.70 16.79 13.67
N GLN A 84 2.39 16.71 12.36
CA GLN A 84 1.70 15.55 11.81
C GLN A 84 2.54 14.27 11.92
N VAL A 85 3.82 14.32 11.55
CA VAL A 85 4.74 13.18 11.70
C VAL A 85 4.84 12.72 13.15
N GLU A 86 5.01 13.66 14.09
CA GLU A 86 5.06 13.36 15.53
C GLU A 86 3.76 12.74 16.04
N ASN A 87 2.60 13.23 15.60
CA ASN A 87 1.31 12.69 16.00
C ASN A 87 1.11 11.26 15.48
N ILE A 88 1.45 10.99 14.21
CA ILE A 88 1.37 9.63 13.65
C ILE A 88 2.34 8.70 14.38
N TYR A 89 3.54 9.16 14.71
CA TYR A 89 4.51 8.38 15.47
C TYR A 89 3.98 8.04 16.87
N LYS A 90 3.41 9.00 17.59
CA LYS A 90 2.77 8.76 18.91
C LYS A 90 1.65 7.73 18.81
N VAL A 91 0.82 7.79 17.77
CA VAL A 91 -0.24 6.80 17.52
C VAL A 91 0.35 5.41 17.28
N PHE A 92 1.40 5.30 16.46
CA PHE A 92 2.07 4.04 16.19
C PHE A 92 2.68 3.45 17.48
N VAL A 93 3.44 4.25 18.24
CA VAL A 93 3.96 3.85 19.56
C VAL A 93 2.84 3.37 20.48
N GLY A 94 1.71 4.08 20.51
CA GLY A 94 0.53 3.70 21.30
C GLY A 94 -0.04 2.33 20.93
N HIS A 95 -0.23 2.05 19.63
CA HIS A 95 -0.73 0.74 19.19
C HIS A 95 0.24 -0.40 19.49
N VAL A 96 1.55 -0.17 19.34
CA VAL A 96 2.55 -1.17 19.72
C VAL A 96 2.54 -1.39 21.23
N ALA A 97 2.46 -0.32 22.02
CA ALA A 97 2.38 -0.41 23.47
C ALA A 97 1.17 -1.24 23.93
N GLU A 98 -0.01 -0.97 23.36
CA GLU A 98 -1.23 -1.72 23.63
C GLU A 98 -1.12 -3.20 23.19
N GLY A 99 -0.76 -3.44 21.93
CA GLY A 99 -0.71 -4.79 21.36
C GLY A 99 0.37 -5.68 21.97
N ARG A 100 1.50 -5.09 22.38
CA ARG A 100 2.64 -5.81 22.97
C ARG A 100 2.68 -5.73 24.50
N LYS A 101 1.69 -5.06 25.12
CA LYS A 101 1.59 -4.84 26.58
C LYS A 101 2.86 -4.21 27.17
N MET A 102 3.40 -3.22 26.46
CA MET A 102 4.60 -2.47 26.84
C MET A 102 4.18 -1.06 27.27
N LYS A 103 5.05 -0.36 28.02
CA LYS A 103 4.85 1.08 28.23
C LYS A 103 5.22 1.83 26.94
N PRO A 104 4.54 2.93 26.60
CA PRO A 104 4.89 3.76 25.45
C PRO A 104 6.37 4.20 25.43
N GLU A 105 6.94 4.48 26.61
CA GLU A 105 8.35 4.90 26.74
C GLU A 105 9.32 3.77 26.39
N ASP A 106 8.98 2.53 26.76
CA ASP A 106 9.79 1.36 26.42
C ASP A 106 9.76 1.12 24.91
N VAL A 107 8.59 1.27 24.28
CA VAL A 107 8.43 1.19 22.83
C VAL A 107 9.22 2.30 22.12
N ASP A 108 9.17 3.53 22.60
CA ASP A 108 9.94 4.64 22.02
C ASP A 108 11.45 4.38 22.06
N SER A 109 11.95 3.81 23.16
CA SER A 109 13.39 3.49 23.32
C SER A 109 13.93 2.47 22.29
N ILE A 110 13.07 1.56 21.83
CA ILE A 110 13.38 0.56 20.80
C ILE A 110 12.86 0.93 19.41
N GLY A 111 12.12 2.04 19.30
CA GLY A 111 11.51 2.57 18.09
C GLY A 111 12.46 3.48 17.30
N GLN A 112 11.99 4.70 17.01
CA GLN A 112 12.75 5.73 16.27
C GLN A 112 13.21 5.27 14.87
N GLY A 113 12.41 4.42 14.22
CA GLY A 113 12.69 3.88 12.89
C GLY A 113 13.70 2.74 12.84
N ARG A 114 14.24 2.28 13.99
CA ARG A 114 15.23 1.21 14.05
C ARG A 114 14.64 -0.12 13.57
N VAL A 115 15.39 -0.80 12.69
CA VAL A 115 15.06 -2.15 12.20
C VAL A 115 15.68 -3.18 13.13
N TRP A 116 14.95 -4.27 13.37
CA TRP A 116 15.38 -5.38 14.21
C TRP A 116 15.32 -6.70 13.45
N THR A 117 16.24 -7.63 13.76
CA THR A 117 16.12 -9.02 13.32
C THR A 117 15.01 -9.72 14.10
N GLY A 118 14.49 -10.85 13.62
CA GLY A 118 13.47 -11.62 14.34
C GLY A 118 13.97 -12.09 15.71
N LEU A 119 15.25 -12.48 15.82
CA LEU A 119 15.88 -12.81 17.09
C LEU A 119 15.90 -11.62 18.06
N ASP A 120 16.32 -10.44 17.59
CA ASP A 120 16.32 -9.23 18.40
C ASP A 120 14.91 -8.83 18.82
N ALA A 121 13.98 -8.84 17.87
CA ALA A 121 12.58 -8.51 18.08
C ALA A 121 11.93 -9.42 19.15
N LYS A 122 12.28 -10.71 19.18
CA LYS A 122 11.84 -11.61 20.25
C LYS A 122 12.45 -11.22 21.61
N ARG A 123 13.75 -10.91 21.65
CA ARG A 123 14.43 -10.51 22.91
C ARG A 123 13.83 -9.25 23.53
N ILE A 124 13.38 -8.31 22.70
CA ILE A 124 12.82 -7.02 23.14
C ILE A 124 11.27 -7.00 23.19
N GLY A 125 10.61 -8.15 22.98
CA GLY A 125 9.15 -8.30 23.15
C GLY A 125 8.28 -7.89 21.95
N LEU A 126 8.88 -7.46 20.83
CA LEU A 126 8.15 -7.14 19.61
C LEU A 126 7.60 -8.38 18.88
N VAL A 127 8.22 -9.55 19.07
CA VAL A 127 7.82 -10.84 18.51
C VAL A 127 7.66 -11.84 19.66
N ASP A 128 6.67 -12.73 19.57
CA ASP A 128 6.42 -13.72 20.62
C ASP A 128 7.32 -14.95 20.46
N GLU A 129 7.40 -15.48 19.24
CA GLU A 129 8.11 -16.73 18.98
C GLU A 129 8.90 -16.74 17.67
N ILE A 130 9.97 -17.53 17.66
CA ILE A 130 10.68 -17.82 16.41
C ILE A 130 10.01 -19.01 15.73
N GLY A 131 9.63 -18.84 14.47
CA GLY A 131 8.94 -19.86 13.70
C GLY A 131 8.47 -19.34 12.35
N GLY A 132 7.91 -20.23 11.55
CA GLY A 132 7.37 -19.92 10.22
C GLY A 132 5.86 -20.03 10.16
N LEU A 133 5.35 -20.01 8.93
CA LEU A 133 3.92 -20.06 8.63
C LEU A 133 3.24 -21.30 9.22
N GLN A 134 3.88 -22.46 9.15
CA GLN A 134 3.31 -23.69 9.70
C GLN A 134 3.11 -23.58 11.22
N ASN A 135 4.06 -23.00 11.95
CA ASN A 135 3.91 -22.80 13.39
C ASN A 135 2.74 -21.87 13.73
N ALA A 136 2.52 -20.84 12.93
CA ALA A 136 1.40 -19.93 13.10
C ALA A 136 0.05 -20.61 12.80
N ILE A 137 -0.01 -21.46 11.76
CA ILE A 137 -1.20 -22.25 11.42
C ILE A 137 -1.53 -23.23 12.55
N ASP A 138 -0.53 -23.95 13.06
CA ASP A 138 -0.72 -24.93 14.13
C ASP A 138 -1.16 -24.24 15.44
N ASP A 139 -0.58 -23.09 15.79
CA ASP A 139 -1.00 -22.29 16.95
C ASP A 139 -2.43 -21.75 16.79
N ALA A 140 -2.81 -21.33 15.57
CA ALA A 140 -4.16 -20.90 15.28
C ALA A 140 -5.19 -22.04 15.39
N ALA A 141 -4.88 -23.22 14.82
CA ALA A 141 -5.73 -24.40 14.92
C ALA A 141 -5.90 -24.85 16.37
N LYS A 142 -4.80 -24.89 17.14
CA LYS A 142 -4.82 -25.22 18.57
C LYS A 142 -5.68 -24.22 19.37
N LYS A 143 -5.54 -22.92 19.13
CA LYS A 143 -6.37 -21.89 19.80
C LYS A 143 -7.86 -22.00 19.46
N ALA A 144 -8.19 -22.53 18.28
CA ALA A 144 -9.55 -22.80 17.86
C ALA A 144 -10.07 -24.19 18.27
N ASN A 145 -9.26 -25.01 18.97
CA ASN A 145 -9.56 -26.40 19.32
C ASN A 145 -9.92 -27.27 18.10
N LEU A 146 -9.24 -27.05 16.97
CA LEU A 146 -9.45 -27.81 15.74
C LEU A 146 -8.43 -28.96 15.65
N THR A 147 -8.94 -30.18 15.44
CA THR A 147 -8.12 -31.38 15.20
C THR A 147 -8.11 -31.80 13.74
N ASP A 148 -9.14 -31.42 12.99
CA ASP A 148 -9.26 -31.62 11.55
C ASP A 148 -9.58 -30.26 10.91
N TYR A 149 -8.71 -29.81 10.02
CA TYR A 149 -8.84 -28.51 9.36
C TYR A 149 -8.15 -28.50 7.99
N LYS A 150 -8.62 -27.61 7.13
CA LYS A 150 -7.98 -27.31 5.85
C LYS A 150 -7.56 -25.84 5.81
N VAL A 151 -6.32 -25.60 5.38
CA VAL A 151 -5.83 -24.24 5.13
C VAL A 151 -6.35 -23.78 3.77
N VAL A 152 -7.00 -22.61 3.75
CA VAL A 152 -7.48 -21.97 2.54
C VAL A 152 -6.86 -20.59 2.44
N VAL A 153 -6.23 -20.30 1.30
CA VAL A 153 -5.58 -19.01 1.03
C VAL A 153 -6.57 -18.05 0.39
N TYR A 154 -6.56 -16.80 0.83
CA TYR A 154 -7.39 -15.72 0.30
C TYR A 154 -6.51 -14.54 -0.19
N PRO A 155 -7.00 -13.74 -1.16
CA PRO A 155 -8.25 -13.93 -1.89
C PRO A 155 -8.19 -15.21 -2.75
N LYS A 156 -9.35 -15.83 -2.99
CA LYS A 156 -9.41 -16.96 -3.93
C LYS A 156 -9.16 -16.38 -5.33
N PHE A 157 -7.96 -16.60 -5.86
CA PHE A 157 -7.72 -16.36 -7.28
C PHE A 157 -8.68 -17.24 -8.07
N LYS A 158 -9.20 -16.72 -9.18
CA LYS A 158 -10.01 -17.55 -10.09
C LYS A 158 -9.17 -18.76 -10.48
N ASP A 159 -9.82 -19.92 -10.53
CA ASP A 159 -9.16 -21.13 -10.96
C ASP A 159 -8.56 -20.92 -12.37
N PRO A 160 -7.32 -21.34 -12.65
CA PRO A 160 -6.67 -21.09 -13.93
C PRO A 160 -7.48 -21.56 -15.14
N PHE A 161 -8.21 -22.67 -15.03
CA PHE A 161 -9.09 -23.12 -16.13
C PHE A 161 -10.32 -22.24 -16.26
N THR A 162 -10.87 -21.77 -15.15
CA THR A 162 -11.97 -20.79 -15.18
C THR A 162 -11.52 -19.49 -15.82
N GLN A 163 -10.33 -19.00 -15.48
CA GLN A 163 -9.78 -17.78 -16.07
C GLN A 163 -9.49 -17.96 -17.56
N ILE A 164 -8.83 -19.05 -17.96
CA ILE A 164 -8.58 -19.37 -19.37
C ILE A 164 -9.89 -19.54 -20.14
N PHE A 165 -10.91 -20.17 -19.54
CA PHE A 165 -12.21 -20.35 -20.18
C PHE A 165 -12.95 -19.02 -20.33
N GLU A 166 -12.94 -18.16 -19.32
CA GLU A 166 -13.47 -16.80 -19.40
C GLU A 166 -12.75 -15.99 -20.50
N ASP A 167 -11.42 -16.00 -20.51
CA ASP A 167 -10.62 -15.28 -21.52
C ASP A 167 -10.90 -15.81 -22.94
N LEU A 168 -11.00 -17.14 -23.12
CA LEU A 168 -11.36 -17.76 -24.40
C LEU A 168 -12.81 -17.48 -24.81
N MET A 169 -13.75 -17.45 -23.86
CA MET A 169 -15.14 -17.13 -24.14
C MET A 169 -15.29 -15.66 -24.55
N ASP A 170 -14.58 -14.74 -23.89
CA ASP A 170 -14.55 -13.33 -24.23
C ASP A 170 -13.94 -13.13 -25.63
N GLU A 171 -12.80 -13.76 -25.94
CA GLU A 171 -12.16 -13.69 -27.26
C GLU A 171 -13.05 -14.28 -28.37
N SER A 172 -13.74 -15.40 -28.10
CA SER A 172 -14.67 -16.01 -29.05
C SER A 172 -15.90 -15.13 -29.32
N SER A 173 -16.40 -14.44 -28.29
CA SER A 173 -17.54 -13.53 -28.40
C SER A 173 -17.18 -12.28 -29.20
N GLU A 174 -16.00 -11.71 -28.97
CA GLU A 174 -15.49 -10.58 -29.75
C GLU A 174 -15.25 -10.96 -31.22
N THR A 175 -14.65 -12.13 -31.47
CA THR A 175 -14.43 -12.64 -32.83
C THR A 175 -15.75 -12.91 -33.57
N GLN A 176 -16.77 -13.42 -32.86
CA GLN A 176 -18.10 -13.67 -33.44
C GLN A 176 -18.83 -12.35 -33.75
N LEU A 177 -18.73 -11.35 -32.86
CA LEU A 177 -19.27 -10.01 -33.07
C LEU A 177 -18.59 -9.32 -34.26
N GLN A 178 -17.26 -9.42 -34.36
CA GLN A 178 -16.50 -8.89 -35.49
C GLN A 178 -16.89 -9.54 -36.81
N LYS A 179 -17.03 -10.88 -36.84
CA LYS A 179 -17.50 -11.60 -38.04
C LYS A 179 -18.94 -11.24 -38.42
N THR A 180 -19.82 -11.00 -37.44
CA THR A 180 -21.24 -10.69 -37.70
C THR A 180 -21.43 -9.25 -38.16
N LEU A 181 -20.71 -8.31 -37.54
CA LEU A 181 -20.82 -6.88 -37.83
C LEU A 181 -19.94 -6.44 -39.00
N GLY A 182 -18.91 -7.22 -39.35
CA GLY A 182 -17.99 -6.92 -40.46
C GLY A 182 -17.37 -5.53 -40.30
N GLU A 183 -17.43 -4.72 -41.36
CA GLU A 183 -16.93 -3.34 -41.36
C GLU A 183 -17.62 -2.45 -40.31
N ASN A 184 -18.85 -2.79 -39.88
CA ASN A 184 -19.59 -2.02 -38.88
C ASN A 184 -19.13 -2.31 -37.43
N TYR A 185 -18.24 -3.29 -37.22
CA TYR A 185 -17.67 -3.58 -35.90
C TYR A 185 -16.98 -2.36 -35.28
N ILE A 186 -16.41 -1.49 -36.13
CA ILE A 186 -15.76 -0.24 -35.71
C ILE A 186 -16.69 0.64 -34.85
N TYR A 187 -17.98 0.75 -35.20
CA TYR A 187 -18.94 1.55 -34.43
C TYR A 187 -19.22 0.95 -33.05
N TYR A 188 -19.21 -0.38 -32.94
CA TYR A 188 -19.36 -1.06 -31.66
C TYR A 188 -18.15 -0.80 -30.75
N GLU A 189 -16.92 -0.84 -31.29
CA GLU A 189 -15.71 -0.48 -30.54
C GLU A 189 -15.73 0.98 -30.07
N HIS A 190 -16.16 1.92 -30.91
CA HIS A 190 -16.31 3.32 -30.51
C HIS A 190 -17.26 3.46 -29.31
N LEU A 191 -18.42 2.79 -29.33
CA LEU A 191 -19.38 2.81 -28.22
C LEU A 191 -18.82 2.16 -26.94
N LYS A 192 -18.10 1.04 -27.08
CA LYS A 192 -17.43 0.37 -25.95
C LYS A 192 -16.39 1.30 -25.31
N ASN A 193 -15.57 1.96 -26.13
CA ASN A 193 -14.54 2.91 -25.70
C ASN A 193 -15.13 4.15 -25.03
N ILE A 194 -16.26 4.69 -25.51
CA ILE A 194 -16.93 5.81 -24.85
C ILE A 194 -17.44 5.41 -23.46
N LYS A 195 -17.98 4.20 -23.30
CA LYS A 195 -18.49 3.72 -22.00
C LYS A 195 -17.40 3.46 -20.96
N THR A 196 -16.19 3.09 -21.38
CA THR A 196 -15.07 2.78 -20.47
C THR A 196 -14.27 4.01 -20.07
N GLN A 197 -14.40 5.12 -20.80
CA GLN A 197 -13.75 6.38 -20.49
C GLN A 197 -14.38 7.06 -19.27
N LYS A 198 -13.53 7.54 -18.35
CA LYS A 198 -13.93 8.27 -17.15
C LYS A 198 -13.20 9.62 -17.08
N GLY A 199 -13.90 10.68 -16.68
CA GLY A 199 -13.36 12.04 -16.53
C GLY A 199 -13.58 12.95 -17.76
N ILE A 200 -13.10 14.20 -17.67
CA ILE A 200 -13.17 15.18 -18.77
C ILE A 200 -12.05 14.87 -19.77
N GLN A 201 -12.39 14.75 -21.07
CA GLN A 201 -11.44 14.46 -22.14
C GLN A 201 -11.49 15.51 -23.25
N ALA A 202 -10.33 15.91 -23.76
CA ALA A 202 -10.21 16.63 -25.02
C ALA A 202 -10.06 15.60 -26.16
N ARG A 203 -10.94 15.65 -27.17
CA ARG A 203 -10.94 14.70 -28.30
C ARG A 203 -11.10 15.45 -29.62
N LEU A 204 -10.53 14.88 -30.68
CA LEU A 204 -10.80 15.31 -32.05
C LEU A 204 -12.24 14.92 -32.42
N PRO A 205 -12.94 15.69 -33.29
CA PRO A 205 -14.33 15.39 -33.68
C PRO A 205 -14.45 14.20 -34.65
N PHE A 206 -13.34 13.52 -34.93
CA PHE A 206 -13.25 12.32 -35.75
C PHE A 206 -12.16 11.41 -35.17
N ASP A 207 -12.33 10.11 -35.37
CA ASP A 207 -11.31 9.11 -35.04
C ASP A 207 -10.50 8.80 -36.30
N MET A 208 -9.16 8.80 -36.19
CA MET A 208 -8.27 8.50 -37.31
C MET A 208 -8.09 6.99 -37.44
N VAL A 209 -8.49 6.44 -38.58
CA VAL A 209 -8.25 5.03 -38.94
C VAL A 209 -7.10 5.01 -39.94
N ILE A 210 -5.96 4.44 -39.55
CA ILE A 210 -4.79 4.25 -40.42
C ILE A 210 -4.86 2.81 -40.95
N TYR A 211 -4.94 2.66 -42.27
CA TYR A 211 -4.93 1.37 -42.97
C TYR A 211 -3.51 0.86 -43.17
#